data_AF-A0A168P099-F1
#
_entry.id   AF-A0A168P099-F1
#
_cell.length_a   1.000
_cell.length_b   1.000
_cell.length_c   1.000
_cell.angle_alpha   90.00
_cell.angle_beta   90.00
_cell.angle_gamma   90.00
#
_symmetry.space_group_name_H-M   'P 1'
#
loop_
_entity.id
_entity.type
_entity.pdbx_description
1 polymer ?
#
loop_
_entity_poly.entity_id
_entity_poly.type
_entity_poly.pdbx_seq_one_letter_code
_entity_poly.pdbx_strand_id
1 'polypeptide(L)'
;IGNTVIQKLFEHCSEQTKLKMLEKIAPFLASIGVHKNGTWAAQKIIDYANTPEQIRLVRQHIAPYVPLLLLDQFGNYVVQCCLRKGPEQNQYIFDAIVDKCWEIGQGRFGARAVRAILENSIVTKEQQVYVAAAIVQNTVLLTTNANGVLLLTWFLDTSELPGRYRVLCPRLLPYLNKLSSHKLGSMTVYKVINQTEEPNASALLLNAL
;
A
#
# COMPACT_ATOMS: atom_id res chain seq x y z
N ILE A 1 3.33 -6.04 -29.52
CA ILE A 1 4.51 -5.64 -30.33
C ILE A 1 5.08 -4.30 -29.86
N GLY A 2 4.32 -3.19 -29.88
CA GLY A 2 4.86 -1.89 -29.43
C GLY A 2 5.45 -1.88 -28.01
N ASN A 3 4.77 -2.52 -27.05
CA ASN A 3 5.26 -2.55 -25.66
C ASN A 3 6.61 -3.27 -25.51
N THR A 4 6.88 -4.34 -26.26
CA THR A 4 8.14 -5.10 -26.15
C THR A 4 9.31 -4.32 -26.74
N VAL A 5 9.06 -3.52 -27.78
CA VAL A 5 10.06 -2.61 -28.35
C VAL A 5 10.43 -1.53 -27.33
N ILE A 6 9.44 -0.88 -26.71
CA ILE A 6 9.70 0.16 -25.68
C ILE A 6 10.52 -0.41 -24.51
N GLN A 7 10.20 -1.63 -24.05
CA GLN A 7 11.01 -2.29 -23.01
C GLN A 7 12.48 -2.41 -23.42
N LYS A 8 12.77 -2.89 -24.63
CA LYS A 8 14.14 -3.04 -25.13
C LYS A 8 14.87 -1.70 -25.28
N LEU A 9 14.16 -0.65 -25.70
CA LEU A 9 14.76 0.69 -25.78
C LEU A 9 15.17 1.20 -24.39
N PHE A 10 14.34 1.02 -23.35
CA PHE A 10 14.71 1.39 -21.98
C PHE A 10 15.79 0.48 -21.36
N GLU A 11 15.93 -0.76 -21.83
CA GLU A 11 17.02 -1.66 -21.41
C GLU A 11 18.38 -1.25 -22.00
N HIS A 12 18.43 -0.83 -23.27
CA HIS A 12 19.68 -0.74 -24.03
C HIS A 12 20.11 0.66 -24.46
N CYS A 13 19.20 1.65 -24.49
CA CYS A 13 19.57 3.01 -24.89
C CYS A 13 20.40 3.74 -23.82
N SER A 14 21.08 4.82 -24.22
CA SER A 14 21.77 5.72 -23.28
C SER A 14 20.77 6.43 -22.36
N GLU A 15 21.24 6.86 -21.19
CA GLU A 15 20.41 7.58 -20.21
C GLU A 15 19.79 8.87 -20.80
N GLN A 16 20.49 9.55 -21.70
CA GLN A 16 19.98 10.74 -22.40
C GLN A 16 18.83 10.38 -23.36
N THR A 17 18.92 9.27 -24.08
CA THR A 17 17.85 8.80 -24.97
C THR A 17 16.65 8.32 -24.15
N LYS A 18 16.89 7.58 -23.05
CA LYS A 18 15.81 7.19 -22.12
C LYS A 18 15.08 8.41 -21.57
N LEU A 19 15.81 9.45 -21.17
CA LEU A 19 15.22 10.69 -20.67
C LEU A 19 14.32 11.34 -21.73
N LYS A 20 14.78 11.52 -22.97
CA LYS A 20 13.97 12.09 -24.07
C LYS A 20 12.70 11.28 -24.35
N MET A 21 12.79 9.94 -24.31
CA MET A 21 11.61 9.08 -24.45
C MET A 21 10.68 9.25 -23.25
N LEU A 22 11.23 9.25 -22.05
CA LEU A 22 10.46 9.38 -20.81
C LEU A 22 9.73 10.72 -20.72
N GLU A 23 10.32 11.83 -21.15
CA GLU A 23 9.64 13.14 -21.23
C GLU A 23 8.34 13.09 -22.05
N LYS A 24 8.26 12.23 -23.07
CA LYS A 24 7.05 12.05 -23.89
C LYS A 24 6.08 11.02 -23.30
N ILE A 25 6.61 10.00 -22.63
CA ILE A 25 5.82 8.87 -22.12
C ILE A 25 5.26 9.15 -20.72
N ALA A 26 6.00 9.86 -19.86
CA ALA A 26 5.67 10.05 -18.45
C ALA A 26 4.25 10.59 -18.21
N PRO A 27 3.72 11.58 -18.98
CA PRO A 27 2.34 12.05 -18.82
C PRO A 27 1.26 10.97 -18.96
N PHE A 28 1.57 9.87 -19.66
CA PHE A 28 0.66 8.75 -19.90
C PHE A 28 1.06 7.50 -19.11
N LEU A 29 2.09 7.56 -18.27
CA LEU A 29 2.66 6.37 -17.65
C LEU A 29 1.64 5.64 -16.76
N ALA A 30 0.78 6.38 -16.06
CA ALA A 30 -0.29 5.80 -15.26
C ALA A 30 -1.33 5.06 -16.13
N SER A 31 -1.79 5.65 -17.25
CA SER A 31 -2.76 5.01 -18.14
C SER A 31 -2.16 3.81 -18.89
N ILE A 32 -0.88 3.88 -19.27
CA ILE A 32 -0.13 2.74 -19.79
C ILE A 32 -0.02 1.64 -18.73
N GLY A 33 0.18 2.02 -17.47
CA GLY A 33 0.35 1.11 -16.33
C GLY A 33 -0.84 0.21 -16.03
N VAL A 34 -2.07 0.66 -16.33
CA VAL A 34 -3.31 -0.12 -16.16
C VAL A 34 -3.73 -0.88 -17.42
N HIS A 35 -3.00 -0.71 -18.53
CA HIS A 35 -3.29 -1.42 -19.76
C HIS A 35 -2.66 -2.82 -19.74
N LYS A 36 -3.43 -3.87 -20.10
CA LYS A 36 -3.00 -5.29 -20.09
C LYS A 36 -1.62 -5.54 -20.75
N ASN A 37 -1.35 -4.85 -21.86
CA ASN A 37 -0.05 -4.93 -22.55
C ASN A 37 0.91 -3.79 -22.15
N GLY A 38 0.37 -2.66 -21.72
CA GLY A 38 1.15 -1.45 -21.42
C GLY A 38 1.89 -1.56 -20.09
N THR A 39 1.30 -2.26 -19.12
CA THR A 39 1.87 -2.43 -17.77
C THR A 39 3.29 -3.01 -17.81
N TRP A 40 3.58 -3.94 -18.73
CA TRP A 40 4.92 -4.51 -18.91
C TRP A 40 5.94 -3.45 -19.31
N ALA A 41 5.57 -2.53 -20.21
CA ALA A 41 6.42 -1.41 -20.57
C ALA A 41 6.53 -0.38 -19.44
N ALA A 42 5.44 -0.04 -18.75
CA ALA A 42 5.46 0.91 -17.63
C ALA A 42 6.38 0.44 -16.50
N GLN A 43 6.26 -0.82 -16.08
CA GLN A 43 7.10 -1.40 -15.04
C GLN A 43 8.58 -1.38 -15.44
N LYS A 44 8.90 -1.76 -16.69
CA LYS A 44 10.27 -1.70 -17.22
C LYS A 44 10.81 -0.27 -17.32
N ILE A 45 10.01 0.68 -17.78
CA ILE A 45 10.40 2.09 -17.81
C ILE A 45 10.80 2.56 -16.41
N ILE A 46 9.98 2.24 -15.39
CA ILE A 46 10.28 2.60 -14.00
C ILE A 46 11.54 1.89 -13.53
N ASP A 47 11.73 0.61 -13.83
CA ASP A 47 12.92 -0.15 -13.43
C ASP A 47 14.22 0.44 -13.97
N TYR A 48 14.22 0.92 -15.21
CA TYR A 48 15.39 1.50 -15.86
C TYR A 48 15.49 3.04 -15.74
N ALA A 49 14.56 3.69 -15.03
CA ALA A 49 14.66 5.10 -14.66
C ALA A 49 15.61 5.27 -13.47
N ASN A 50 16.89 5.54 -13.73
CA ASN A 50 17.96 5.51 -12.73
C ASN A 50 18.60 6.86 -12.45
N THR A 51 18.47 7.83 -13.36
CA THR A 51 18.99 9.18 -13.09
C THR A 51 18.01 9.96 -12.21
N PRO A 52 18.48 10.93 -11.42
CA PRO A 52 17.61 11.77 -10.59
C PRO A 52 16.48 12.42 -11.39
N GLU A 53 16.78 12.88 -12.60
CA GLU A 53 15.81 13.54 -13.49
C GLU A 53 14.73 12.55 -13.99
N GLN A 54 15.12 11.34 -14.36
CA GLN A 54 14.15 10.30 -14.76
C GLN A 54 13.25 9.90 -13.58
N ILE A 55 13.83 9.71 -12.39
CA ILE A 55 13.08 9.37 -11.17
C ILE A 55 12.09 10.49 -10.84
N ARG A 56 12.53 11.75 -10.93
CA ARG A 56 11.68 12.93 -10.73
C ARG A 56 10.49 12.95 -11.70
N LEU A 57 10.71 12.69 -12.99
CA LEU A 57 9.64 12.61 -13.99
C LEU A 57 8.64 11.47 -13.71
N VAL A 58 9.14 10.27 -13.37
CA VAL A 58 8.27 9.15 -12.98
C VAL A 58 7.41 9.53 -11.78
N ARG A 59 8.02 10.05 -10.72
CA ARG A 59 7.31 10.48 -9.50
C ARG A 59 6.25 11.53 -9.83
N GLN A 60 6.62 12.58 -10.57
CA GLN A 60 5.73 13.69 -10.91
C GLN A 60 4.44 13.21 -11.60
N HIS A 61 4.56 12.22 -12.50
CA HIS A 61 3.42 11.75 -13.28
C HIS A 61 2.72 10.50 -12.73
N ILE A 62 3.31 9.80 -11.76
CA ILE A 62 2.67 8.68 -11.06
C ILE A 62 1.95 9.15 -9.79
N ALA A 63 2.53 10.08 -9.03
CA ALA A 63 2.04 10.47 -7.70
C ALA A 63 0.53 10.82 -7.67
N PRO A 64 -0.03 11.61 -8.62
CA PRO A 64 -1.45 11.94 -8.62
C PRO A 64 -2.39 10.74 -8.78
N TYR A 65 -1.89 9.64 -9.33
CA TYR A 65 -2.67 8.46 -9.68
C TYR A 65 -2.42 7.26 -8.77
N VAL A 66 -1.57 7.39 -7.74
CA VAL A 66 -1.24 6.26 -6.84
C VAL A 66 -2.47 5.56 -6.28
N PRO A 67 -3.50 6.25 -5.73
CA PRO A 67 -4.68 5.55 -5.21
C PRO A 67 -5.41 4.73 -6.28
N LEU A 68 -5.57 5.29 -7.49
CA LEU A 68 -6.23 4.62 -8.61
C LEU A 68 -5.41 3.43 -9.11
N LEU A 69 -4.08 3.58 -9.19
CA LEU A 69 -3.17 2.51 -9.60
C LEU A 69 -3.19 1.37 -8.59
N LEU A 70 -3.16 1.64 -7.28
CA LEU A 70 -3.26 0.60 -6.25
C LEU A 70 -4.56 -0.20 -6.32
N LEU A 71 -5.65 0.43 -6.76
CA LEU A 71 -6.95 -0.22 -6.95
C LEU A 71 -7.06 -1.02 -8.25
N ASP A 72 -6.13 -0.85 -9.20
CA ASP A 72 -6.13 -1.54 -10.48
C ASP A 72 -5.36 -2.88 -10.42
N GLN A 73 -5.82 -3.86 -11.20
CA GLN A 73 -5.24 -5.21 -11.24
C GLN A 73 -3.81 -5.27 -11.78
N PHE A 74 -3.38 -4.29 -12.59
CA PHE A 74 -2.03 -4.18 -13.13
C PHE A 74 -1.28 -2.99 -12.52
N GLY A 75 -1.97 -1.85 -12.36
CA GLY A 75 -1.41 -0.60 -11.85
C GLY A 75 -0.78 -0.74 -10.47
N ASN A 76 -1.27 -1.65 -9.63
CA ASN A 76 -0.72 -1.84 -8.29
C ASN A 76 0.75 -2.32 -8.33
N TYR A 77 1.12 -3.09 -9.35
CA TYR A 77 2.51 -3.51 -9.56
C TYR A 77 3.39 -2.37 -10.08
N VAL A 78 2.82 -1.44 -10.85
CA VAL A 78 3.51 -0.21 -11.29
C VAL A 78 3.91 0.64 -10.08
N VAL A 79 3.02 0.79 -9.09
CA VAL A 79 3.34 1.49 -7.84
C VAL A 79 4.44 0.76 -7.05
N GLN A 80 4.39 -0.57 -6.99
CA GLN A 80 5.43 -1.37 -6.34
C GLN A 80 6.81 -1.23 -7.02
N CYS A 81 6.87 -1.01 -8.34
CA CYS A 81 8.13 -0.68 -9.02
C CYS A 81 8.75 0.63 -8.52
N CYS A 82 7.92 1.63 -8.22
CA CYS A 82 8.39 2.92 -7.70
C CYS A 82 9.06 2.80 -6.32
N LEU A 83 8.72 1.79 -5.51
CA LEU A 83 9.38 1.54 -4.22
C LEU A 83 10.89 1.37 -4.37
N ARG A 84 11.34 0.74 -5.48
CA ARG A 84 12.75 0.45 -5.75
C ARG A 84 13.64 1.68 -5.91
N LYS A 85 13.05 2.88 -5.99
CA LYS A 85 13.79 4.15 -6.04
C LYS A 85 14.27 4.63 -4.66
N GLY A 86 13.92 3.89 -3.61
CA GLY A 86 14.42 4.09 -2.26
C GLY A 86 13.53 5.01 -1.41
N PRO A 87 13.69 4.97 -0.07
CA PRO A 87 12.84 5.69 0.88
C PRO A 87 12.71 7.19 0.61
N GLU A 88 13.79 7.83 0.17
CA GLU A 88 13.83 9.27 -0.13
C GLU A 88 12.95 9.66 -1.32
N GLN A 89 12.69 8.71 -2.23
CA GLN A 89 11.97 8.97 -3.48
C GLN A 89 10.54 8.44 -3.47
N ASN A 90 10.21 7.52 -2.56
CA ASN A 90 8.95 6.77 -2.59
C ASN A 90 7.90 7.26 -1.55
N GLN A 91 8.20 8.30 -0.76
CA GLN A 91 7.31 8.79 0.30
C GLN A 91 5.89 9.12 -0.18
N TYR A 92 5.76 9.67 -1.40
CA TYR A 92 4.47 10.02 -2.00
C TYR A 92 3.49 8.83 -2.13
N ILE A 93 4.00 7.60 -2.14
CA ILE A 93 3.17 6.38 -2.15
C ILE A 93 2.47 6.23 -0.80
N PHE A 94 3.20 6.42 0.29
CA PHE A 94 2.67 6.31 1.65
C PHE A 94 1.72 7.46 1.96
N ASP A 95 2.03 8.67 1.50
CA ASP A 95 1.12 9.82 1.63
C ASP A 95 -0.23 9.54 0.98
N ALA A 96 -0.23 8.97 -0.23
CA ALA A 96 -1.45 8.57 -0.93
C ALA A 96 -2.20 7.42 -0.24
N ILE A 97 -1.48 6.44 0.33
CA ILE A 97 -2.08 5.35 1.11
C ILE A 97 -2.75 5.90 2.37
N VAL A 98 -2.12 6.84 3.07
CA VAL A 98 -2.67 7.46 4.28
C VAL A 98 -3.91 8.29 3.93
N ASP A 99 -3.84 9.14 2.90
CA ASP A 99 -4.96 10.02 2.49
C ASP A 99 -6.20 9.23 2.03
N LYS A 100 -6.00 8.06 1.40
CA LYS A 100 -7.06 7.21 0.85
C LYS A 100 -7.11 5.82 1.47
N CYS A 101 -6.76 5.72 2.75
CA CYS A 101 -6.57 4.44 3.44
C CYS A 101 -7.83 3.56 3.38
N TRP A 102 -9.00 4.15 3.61
CA TRP A 102 -10.26 3.43 3.55
C TRP A 102 -10.57 2.95 2.13
N GLU A 103 -10.51 3.84 1.14
CA GLU A 103 -10.85 3.52 -0.25
C GLU A 103 -9.93 2.46 -0.84
N ILE A 104 -8.62 2.57 -0.59
CA ILE A 104 -7.62 1.58 -1.03
C ILE A 104 -7.81 0.27 -0.26
N GLY A 105 -8.00 0.33 1.06
CA GLY A 105 -8.09 -0.82 1.95
C GLY A 105 -9.33 -1.70 1.74
N GLN A 106 -10.43 -1.14 1.25
CA GLN A 106 -11.61 -1.94 0.88
C GLN A 106 -11.50 -2.60 -0.50
N GLY A 107 -10.57 -2.14 -1.35
CA GLY A 107 -10.34 -2.67 -2.68
C GLY A 107 -9.60 -4.00 -2.68
N ARG A 108 -10.01 -4.92 -3.57
CA ARG A 108 -9.39 -6.26 -3.70
C ARG A 108 -7.89 -6.18 -3.97
N PHE A 109 -7.50 -5.33 -4.92
CA PHE A 109 -6.08 -5.13 -5.28
C PHE A 109 -5.39 -4.20 -4.29
N GLY A 110 -6.06 -3.11 -3.89
CA GLY A 110 -5.52 -2.11 -2.96
C GLY A 110 -5.03 -2.70 -1.65
N ALA A 111 -5.87 -3.46 -0.93
CA ALA A 111 -5.47 -4.07 0.35
C ALA A 111 -4.27 -5.01 0.23
N ARG A 112 -4.22 -5.82 -0.85
CA ARG A 112 -3.11 -6.75 -1.10
C ARG A 112 -1.83 -6.02 -1.50
N ALA A 113 -1.96 -4.97 -2.30
CA ALA A 113 -0.85 -4.13 -2.71
C ALA A 113 -0.26 -3.37 -1.52
N VAL A 114 -1.09 -2.75 -0.68
CA VAL A 114 -0.63 -2.07 0.54
C VAL A 114 0.07 -3.03 1.48
N ARG A 115 -0.47 -4.23 1.71
CA ARG A 115 0.22 -5.27 2.49
C ARG A 115 1.59 -5.62 1.88
N ALA A 116 1.65 -5.91 0.58
CA ALA A 116 2.89 -6.25 -0.10
C ALA A 116 3.92 -5.10 -0.07
N ILE A 117 3.46 -3.85 -0.17
CA ILE A 117 4.29 -2.65 0.00
C ILE A 117 4.87 -2.62 1.40
N LEU A 118 4.04 -2.78 2.44
CA LEU A 118 4.47 -2.71 3.83
C LEU A 118 5.41 -3.85 4.24
N GLU A 119 5.30 -5.02 3.61
CA GLU A 119 6.20 -6.18 3.81
C GLU A 119 7.49 -6.09 2.97
N ASN A 120 7.65 -5.09 2.10
CA ASN A 120 8.83 -4.94 1.25
C ASN A 120 10.03 -4.42 2.05
N SER A 121 11.21 -5.02 1.85
CA SER A 121 12.45 -4.71 2.59
C SER A 121 12.99 -3.30 2.39
N ILE A 122 12.55 -2.59 1.36
CA ILE A 122 12.93 -1.19 1.11
C ILE A 122 12.14 -0.23 2.01
N VAL A 123 10.98 -0.66 2.51
CA VAL A 123 10.11 0.19 3.31
C VAL A 123 10.65 0.30 4.73
N THR A 124 10.82 1.56 5.16
CA THR A 124 11.35 1.88 6.49
C THR A 124 10.31 1.64 7.58
N LYS A 125 10.75 1.49 8.84
CA LYS A 125 9.80 1.38 9.95
C LYS A 125 8.99 2.66 10.14
N GLU A 126 9.56 3.82 9.87
CA GLU A 126 8.88 5.11 9.90
C GLU A 126 7.70 5.12 8.91
N GLN A 127 7.91 4.64 7.69
CA GLN A 127 6.86 4.51 6.68
C GLN A 127 5.78 3.49 7.07
N GLN A 128 6.18 2.36 7.66
CA GLN A 128 5.22 1.38 8.19
C GLN A 128 4.36 1.97 9.31
N VAL A 129 4.98 2.66 10.27
CA VAL A 129 4.27 3.33 11.38
C VAL A 129 3.32 4.40 10.85
N TYR A 130 3.74 5.16 9.84
CA TYR A 130 2.90 6.19 9.22
C TYR A 130 1.62 5.62 8.61
N VAL A 131 1.71 4.54 7.85
CA VAL A 131 0.52 3.85 7.30
C VAL A 131 -0.27 3.13 8.40
N ALA A 132 0.40 2.54 9.38
CA ALA A 132 -0.25 1.88 10.51
C ALA A 132 -1.15 2.84 11.30
N ALA A 133 -0.73 4.09 11.47
CA ALA A 133 -1.57 5.12 12.10
C ALA A 133 -2.90 5.32 11.34
N ALA A 134 -2.87 5.33 10.00
CA ALA A 134 -4.08 5.42 9.18
C ALA A 134 -4.94 4.15 9.27
N ILE A 135 -4.33 2.96 9.33
CA ILE A 135 -5.04 1.69 9.57
C ILE A 135 -5.76 1.72 10.92
N VAL A 136 -5.10 2.19 11.99
CA VAL A 136 -5.70 2.34 13.32
C VAL A 136 -6.88 3.32 13.28
N GLN A 137 -6.75 4.45 12.60
CA GLN A 137 -7.84 5.43 12.47
C GLN A 137 -9.05 4.88 11.70
N ASN A 138 -8.83 4.01 10.71
CA ASN A 138 -9.87 3.41 9.88
C ASN A 138 -10.30 2.01 10.35
N THR A 139 -9.86 1.57 11.53
CA THR A 139 -9.98 0.17 11.98
C THR A 139 -11.41 -0.35 11.94
N VAL A 140 -12.39 0.41 12.39
CA VAL A 140 -13.81 -0.04 12.43
C VAL A 140 -14.33 -0.37 11.04
N LEU A 141 -14.04 0.48 10.05
CA LEU A 141 -14.43 0.26 8.66
C LEU A 141 -13.69 -0.96 8.08
N LEU A 142 -12.37 -1.03 8.27
CA LEU A 142 -11.53 -2.14 7.78
C LEU A 142 -11.92 -3.50 8.39
N THR A 143 -12.32 -3.52 9.65
CA THR A 143 -12.70 -4.74 10.41
C THR A 143 -13.95 -5.40 9.85
N THR A 144 -14.83 -4.62 9.19
CA THR A 144 -16.08 -5.12 8.61
C THR A 144 -15.97 -5.41 7.11
N ASN A 145 -14.79 -5.23 6.51
CA ASN A 145 -14.55 -5.43 5.09
C ASN A 145 -13.64 -6.65 4.82
N ALA A 146 -14.02 -7.50 3.86
CA ALA A 146 -13.29 -8.72 3.52
C ALA A 146 -11.86 -8.49 2.96
N ASN A 147 -11.60 -7.32 2.36
CA ASN A 147 -10.25 -6.92 1.96
C ASN A 147 -9.56 -6.14 3.08
N GLY A 148 -10.28 -5.24 3.75
CA GLY A 148 -9.74 -4.39 4.82
C GLY A 148 -9.13 -5.18 5.98
N VAL A 149 -9.71 -6.33 6.31
CA VAL A 149 -9.17 -7.24 7.34
C VAL A 149 -7.76 -7.74 7.03
N LEU A 150 -7.31 -7.73 5.77
CA LEU A 150 -5.93 -8.07 5.41
C LEU A 150 -4.93 -7.06 5.98
N LEU A 151 -5.28 -5.77 6.01
CA LEU A 151 -4.42 -4.73 6.57
C LEU A 151 -4.37 -4.80 8.10
N LEU A 152 -5.50 -5.14 8.73
CA LEU A 152 -5.55 -5.38 10.17
C LEU A 152 -4.77 -6.64 10.56
N THR A 153 -4.85 -7.68 9.75
CA THR A 153 -4.07 -8.91 9.94
C THR A 153 -2.58 -8.62 9.81
N TRP A 154 -2.16 -7.87 8.79
CA TRP A 154 -0.77 -7.41 8.69
C TRP A 154 -0.36 -6.62 9.94
N PHE A 155 -1.19 -5.67 10.37
CA PHE A 155 -0.88 -4.82 11.51
C PHE A 155 -0.73 -5.63 12.79
N LEU A 156 -1.65 -6.56 13.08
CA LEU A 156 -1.67 -7.34 14.32
C LEU A 156 -0.70 -8.52 14.34
N ASP A 157 -0.48 -9.19 13.20
CA ASP A 157 0.26 -10.45 13.17
C ASP A 157 1.71 -10.29 12.69
N THR A 158 1.96 -9.47 11.67
CA THR A 158 3.24 -9.49 10.94
C THR A 158 4.01 -8.18 10.98
N SER A 159 3.40 -7.08 11.42
CA SER A 159 4.09 -5.76 11.44
C SER A 159 5.20 -5.69 12.50
N GLU A 160 5.08 -6.51 13.55
CA GLU A 160 5.93 -6.50 14.75
C GLU A 160 6.02 -5.13 15.44
N LEU A 161 5.06 -4.24 15.17
CA LEU A 161 5.04 -2.92 15.77
C LEU A 161 4.70 -3.03 17.28
N PRO A 162 5.51 -2.43 18.18
CA PRO A 162 5.23 -2.43 19.61
C PRO A 162 3.94 -1.67 19.95
N GLY A 163 3.13 -2.21 20.84
CA GLY A 163 1.90 -1.55 21.31
C GLY A 163 0.75 -1.58 20.30
N ARG A 164 0.83 -2.44 19.27
CA ARG A 164 -0.18 -2.55 18.20
C ARG A 164 -1.56 -2.90 18.72
N TYR A 165 -1.66 -3.73 19.76
CA TYR A 165 -2.95 -4.04 20.38
C TYR A 165 -3.44 -2.86 21.23
N ARG A 166 -2.56 -2.27 22.05
CA ARG A 166 -2.87 -1.10 22.90
C ARG A 166 -3.44 0.08 22.12
N VAL A 167 -2.94 0.36 20.91
CA VAL A 167 -3.46 1.48 20.09
C VAL A 167 -4.74 1.13 19.34
N LEU A 168 -4.98 -0.15 19.05
CA LEU A 168 -6.13 -0.62 18.31
C LEU A 168 -7.38 -0.78 19.21
N CYS A 169 -7.23 -1.34 20.41
CA CYS A 169 -8.38 -1.63 21.29
C CYS A 169 -9.30 -0.42 21.55
N PRO A 170 -8.79 0.79 21.87
CA PRO A 170 -9.66 1.94 22.12
C PRO A 170 -10.52 2.34 20.91
N ARG A 171 -10.11 1.97 19.68
CA ARG A 171 -10.88 2.23 18.45
C ARG A 171 -12.01 1.22 18.26
N LEU A 172 -11.84 -0.01 18.74
CA LEU A 172 -12.85 -1.06 18.69
C LEU A 172 -13.90 -0.91 19.80
N LEU A 173 -13.49 -0.44 20.98
CA LEU A 173 -14.29 -0.43 22.20
C LEU A 173 -15.70 0.20 22.01
N PRO A 174 -15.88 1.36 21.35
CA PRO A 174 -17.21 1.95 21.18
C PRO A 174 -18.16 1.12 20.30
N TYR A 175 -17.62 0.18 19.53
CA TYR A 175 -18.35 -0.63 18.56
C TYR A 175 -18.35 -2.11 18.92
N LEU A 176 -17.85 -2.48 20.10
CA LEU A 176 -17.56 -3.85 20.49
C LEU A 176 -18.77 -4.78 20.31
N ASN A 177 -19.95 -4.39 20.79
CA ASN A 177 -21.18 -5.17 20.64
C ASN A 177 -21.51 -5.47 19.17
N LYS A 178 -21.43 -4.45 18.31
CA LYS A 178 -21.72 -4.60 16.88
C LYS A 178 -20.66 -5.47 16.20
N LEU A 179 -19.39 -5.26 16.51
CA LEU A 179 -18.29 -6.01 15.91
C LEU A 179 -18.31 -7.48 16.35
N SER A 180 -18.59 -7.78 17.61
CA SER A 180 -18.72 -9.14 18.14
C SER A 180 -19.84 -9.93 17.48
N SER A 181 -20.91 -9.28 17.03
CA SER A 181 -21.99 -9.91 16.25
C SER A 181 -21.72 -9.98 14.73
N HIS A 182 -20.70 -9.27 14.23
CA HIS A 182 -20.39 -9.22 12.80
C HIS A 182 -19.46 -10.38 12.40
N LYS A 183 -19.78 -11.13 11.34
CA LYS A 183 -19.00 -12.31 10.88
C LYS A 183 -17.49 -12.07 10.80
N LEU A 184 -17.07 -10.96 10.21
CA LEU A 184 -15.64 -10.62 10.12
C LEU A 184 -15.12 -9.89 11.37
N GLY A 185 -16.00 -9.11 12.01
CA GLY A 185 -15.58 -8.25 13.12
C GLY A 185 -15.26 -9.05 14.36
N SER A 186 -16.02 -10.10 14.61
CA SER A 186 -15.82 -11.02 15.73
C SER A 186 -14.47 -11.70 15.66
N MET A 187 -13.93 -11.97 14.46
CA MET A 187 -12.60 -12.55 14.28
C MET A 187 -11.50 -11.60 14.74
N THR A 188 -11.59 -10.30 14.41
CA THR A 188 -10.64 -9.30 14.88
C THR A 188 -10.74 -9.10 16.39
N VAL A 189 -11.96 -9.01 16.94
CA VAL A 189 -12.18 -8.90 18.39
C VAL A 189 -11.60 -10.11 19.12
N TYR A 190 -11.93 -11.32 18.67
CA TYR A 190 -11.41 -12.57 19.23
C TYR A 190 -9.88 -12.60 19.23
N LYS A 191 -9.26 -12.20 18.13
CA LYS A 191 -7.79 -12.13 18.02
C LYS A 191 -7.17 -11.21 19.08
N VAL A 192 -7.74 -10.03 19.26
CA VAL A 192 -7.25 -9.03 20.23
C VAL A 192 -7.43 -9.49 21.68
N ILE A 193 -8.48 -10.27 21.95
CA ILE A 193 -8.71 -10.88 23.27
C ILE A 193 -7.76 -12.05 23.53
N ASN A 194 -7.51 -12.89 22.52
CA ASN A 194 -6.79 -14.17 22.70
C ASN A 194 -5.25 -14.06 22.62
N GLN A 195 -4.72 -12.91 22.21
CA GLN A 195 -3.27 -12.65 22.23
C GLN A 195 -2.75 -12.49 23.68
N THR A 196 -1.49 -12.83 23.90
CA THR A 196 -0.82 -12.80 25.23
C THR A 196 0.28 -11.75 25.34
N GLU A 197 0.61 -11.05 24.25
CA GLU A 197 1.70 -10.08 24.17
C GLU A 197 1.40 -8.78 24.93
N GLU A 198 0.14 -8.34 24.92
CA GLU A 198 -0.33 -7.12 25.56
C GLU A 198 -1.57 -7.42 26.43
N PRO A 199 -1.42 -8.02 27.63
CA PRO A 199 -2.54 -8.48 28.46
C PRO A 199 -3.54 -7.36 28.83
N ASN A 200 -3.04 -6.14 29.03
CA ASN A 200 -3.89 -4.97 29.32
C ASN A 200 -4.84 -4.65 28.16
N ALA A 201 -4.41 -4.86 26.91
CA ALA A 201 -5.24 -4.62 25.73
C ALA A 201 -6.36 -5.67 25.61
N SER A 202 -6.07 -6.93 25.95
CA SER A 202 -7.07 -8.01 26.04
C SER A 202 -8.07 -7.76 27.17
N ALA A 203 -7.59 -7.45 28.38
CA ALA A 203 -8.42 -7.16 29.55
C ALA A 203 -9.37 -5.98 29.30
N LEU A 204 -8.94 -4.96 28.56
CA LEU A 204 -9.77 -3.81 28.20
C LEU A 204 -11.01 -4.22 27.39
N LEU A 205 -10.88 -5.14 26.43
CA LEU A 205 -12.02 -5.61 25.66
C LEU A 205 -12.88 -6.60 26.46
N LEU A 206 -12.25 -7.50 27.23
CA LEU A 206 -12.96 -8.48 28.06
C LEU A 206 -13.87 -7.82 29.11
N ASN A 207 -13.39 -6.77 29.76
CA ASN A 207 -14.16 -6.05 30.79
C ASN A 207 -15.33 -5.23 30.22
N ALA A 208 -15.42 -5.09 28.90
CA ALA A 208 -16.45 -4.34 28.20
C ALA A 208 -17.46 -5.22 27.45
N LEU A 209 -17.29 -6.54 27.48
CA LEU A 209 -18.24 -7.55 27.00
C LEU A 209 -19.20 -7.96 28.12
#